data_AF-A0A1Y2AEB0-F1
#
_entry.id   AF-A0A1Y2AEB0-F1
#
_cell.length_a   1.000
_cell.length_b   1.000
_cell.length_c   1.000
_cell.angle_alpha   90.00
_cell.angle_beta   90.00
_cell.angle_gamma   90.00
#
_symmetry.space_group_name_H-M   'P 1'
#
loop_
_entity.id
_entity.type
_entity.pdbx_description
1 polymer ?
#
loop_
_entity_poly.entity_id
_entity_poly.type
_entity_poly.pdbx_seq_one_letter_code
_entity_poly.pdbx_strand_id
1 'polypeptide(L)'
;MSSFATSPFASTSSQATSTSLQPLNDGEKSPSPPTPLRPVISSTGFEYPAIWSFPPFFTIQPNPSTQTHQIQLWTALILSWAQHDRIWEINVDAADGGGEVFWNRTISRRLLPASIRAVLGQMVKDGQAVPEPAKQTSTYLLYWRRPEEWGNLIYDWISDNGMTNTILTFYEITDGDLSHTTEFREMPPNILRRALDTLIKKGKAQILSGLGEAGEGVRFL
;
A
#
# COMPACT_ATOMS: atom_id res chain seq x y z
N MET A 1 28.97 29.61 -87.18
CA MET A 1 29.79 28.38 -87.18
C MET A 1 28.96 27.28 -86.57
N SER A 2 28.87 26.14 -87.28
CA SER A 2 28.14 24.89 -86.95
C SER A 2 26.61 24.97 -87.10
N SER A 3 25.95 24.55 -88.19
CA SER A 3 25.88 23.26 -88.94
C SER A 3 24.96 22.19 -88.32
N PHE A 4 23.86 21.92 -89.06
CA PHE A 4 23.18 20.64 -89.38
C PHE A 4 22.95 19.61 -88.24
N ALA A 5 21.71 19.33 -87.81
CA ALA A 5 20.63 18.54 -88.46
C ALA A 5 20.63 17.04 -88.07
N THR A 6 19.41 16.50 -87.99
CA THR A 6 19.00 15.09 -88.18
C THR A 6 18.70 14.27 -86.90
N SER A 7 17.40 14.17 -86.58
CA SER A 7 16.78 13.01 -85.89
C SER A 7 16.85 11.76 -86.78
N PRO A 8 16.53 10.53 -86.32
CA PRO A 8 15.10 10.13 -86.43
C PRO A 8 14.62 8.93 -85.56
N PHE A 9 13.30 8.65 -85.69
CA PHE A 9 12.54 7.40 -85.48
C PHE A 9 12.63 6.67 -84.11
N ALA A 10 11.58 6.07 -83.52
CA ALA A 10 10.12 6.08 -83.60
C ALA A 10 9.60 5.00 -82.63
N SER A 11 8.28 5.01 -82.33
CA SER A 11 7.44 3.81 -82.05
C SER A 11 7.63 3.14 -80.67
N THR A 12 6.64 2.73 -79.85
CA THR A 12 5.18 2.58 -79.97
C THR A 12 4.59 2.27 -78.56
N SER A 13 3.35 2.73 -78.34
CA SER A 13 2.24 2.25 -77.49
C SER A 13 2.47 1.10 -76.48
N SER A 14 2.12 1.30 -75.20
CA SER A 14 0.83 0.94 -74.53
C SER A 14 0.65 -0.54 -74.16
N GLN A 15 0.55 -0.85 -72.86
CA GLN A 15 -0.69 -1.33 -72.20
C GLN A 15 -0.42 -1.84 -70.77
N ALA A 16 -1.49 -1.75 -69.97
CA ALA A 16 -1.61 -2.15 -68.58
C ALA A 16 -1.62 -3.68 -68.37
N THR A 17 -1.18 -4.17 -67.20
CA THR A 17 -2.02 -4.79 -66.15
C THR A 17 -1.19 -5.54 -65.11
N SER A 18 -1.55 -5.34 -63.84
CA SER A 18 -1.47 -6.24 -62.67
C SER A 18 -0.29 -7.22 -62.53
N THR A 19 0.51 -7.07 -61.47
CA THR A 19 0.90 -8.20 -60.61
C THR A 19 1.13 -7.72 -59.18
N SER A 20 0.40 -8.37 -58.28
CA SER A 20 0.38 -8.24 -56.82
C SER A 20 1.72 -8.59 -56.18
N LEU A 21 2.22 -7.75 -55.27
CA LEU A 21 3.12 -8.15 -54.17
C LEU A 21 2.79 -7.35 -52.90
N GLN A 22 2.60 -8.09 -51.81
CA GLN A 22 2.08 -7.68 -50.50
C GLN A 22 3.02 -6.70 -49.76
N PRO A 23 2.50 -5.82 -48.87
CA PRO A 23 3.34 -5.05 -47.97
C PRO A 23 3.79 -5.88 -46.75
N LEU A 24 5.02 -5.61 -46.33
CA LEU A 24 5.71 -6.12 -45.15
C LEU A 24 4.90 -5.82 -43.87
N ASN A 25 4.73 -6.87 -43.08
CA ASN A 25 3.97 -6.91 -41.84
C ASN A 25 4.85 -6.38 -40.68
N ASP A 26 4.80 -5.08 -40.42
CA ASP A 26 5.30 -4.51 -39.16
C ASP A 26 4.31 -4.86 -38.04
N GLY A 27 4.76 -5.67 -37.09
CA GLY A 27 3.96 -6.15 -35.97
C GLY A 27 3.57 -5.02 -35.02
N GLU A 28 2.43 -4.38 -35.29
CA GLU A 28 1.67 -3.65 -34.27
C GLU A 28 1.24 -4.63 -33.17
N LYS A 29 1.84 -4.50 -31.99
CA LYS A 29 1.31 -5.09 -30.76
C LYS A 29 -0.10 -4.54 -30.53
N SER A 30 -1.11 -5.33 -30.87
CA SER A 30 -2.49 -5.06 -30.47
C SER A 30 -2.55 -4.85 -28.95
N PRO A 31 -3.28 -3.84 -28.44
CA PRO A 31 -3.51 -3.73 -27.01
C PRO A 31 -4.28 -4.97 -26.55
N SER A 32 -3.71 -5.69 -25.58
CA SER A 32 -4.36 -6.81 -24.91
C SER A 32 -5.77 -6.40 -24.44
N PRO A 33 -6.77 -7.30 -24.48
CA PRO A 33 -8.11 -7.00 -24.00
C PRO A 33 -8.07 -6.49 -22.55
N PRO A 34 -8.97 -5.57 -22.15
CA PRO A 34 -9.02 -5.08 -20.79
C PRO A 34 -9.30 -6.27 -19.86
N THR A 35 -8.33 -6.58 -18.98
CA THR A 35 -8.53 -7.56 -17.91
C THR A 35 -9.79 -7.15 -17.14
N PRO A 36 -10.80 -8.02 -17.03
CA PRO A 36 -12.03 -7.67 -16.31
C PRO A 36 -11.67 -7.34 -14.87
N LEU A 37 -12.12 -6.16 -14.40
CA LEU A 37 -11.93 -5.72 -13.02
C LEU A 37 -12.73 -6.65 -12.11
N ARG A 38 -12.04 -7.61 -11.49
CA ARG A 38 -12.62 -8.57 -10.55
C ARG A 38 -11.83 -8.53 -9.25
N PRO A 39 -12.53 -8.66 -8.10
CA PRO A 39 -11.86 -8.92 -6.84
C PRO A 39 -11.01 -10.19 -6.92
N VAL A 40 -9.91 -10.22 -6.16
CA VAL A 40 -9.00 -11.36 -6.09
C VAL A 40 -8.91 -11.78 -4.63
N ILE A 41 -9.09 -13.07 -4.34
CA ILE A 41 -9.00 -13.59 -2.97
C ILE A 41 -7.60 -14.19 -2.77
N SER A 42 -6.92 -13.78 -1.71
CA SER A 42 -5.62 -14.33 -1.31
C SER A 42 -5.77 -15.74 -0.72
N SER A 43 -4.66 -16.45 -0.55
CA SER A 43 -4.64 -17.72 0.19
C SER A 43 -5.01 -17.56 1.67
N THR A 44 -4.83 -16.36 2.24
CA THR A 44 -5.21 -16.03 3.62
C THR A 44 -6.69 -15.69 3.76
N GLY A 45 -7.43 -15.55 2.65
CA GLY A 45 -8.85 -15.18 2.64
C GLY A 45 -9.12 -13.69 2.48
N PHE A 46 -8.08 -12.86 2.34
CA PHE A 46 -8.23 -11.42 2.10
C PHE A 46 -8.76 -11.16 0.68
N GLU A 47 -9.76 -10.28 0.56
CA GLU A 47 -10.33 -9.88 -0.72
C GLU A 47 -9.72 -8.57 -1.22
N TYR A 48 -8.84 -8.66 -2.23
CA TYR A 48 -8.34 -7.49 -2.94
C TYR A 48 -9.46 -6.85 -3.79
N PRO A 49 -9.61 -5.52 -3.76
CA PRO A 49 -10.64 -4.82 -4.52
C PRO A 49 -10.38 -4.94 -6.03
N ALA A 50 -11.43 -4.83 -6.84
CA ALA A 50 -11.34 -5.00 -8.29
C ALA A 50 -10.30 -4.07 -8.97
N ILE A 51 -10.08 -2.88 -8.43
CA ILE A 51 -9.07 -1.93 -8.91
C ILE A 51 -7.63 -2.47 -8.78
N TRP A 52 -7.37 -3.40 -7.86
CA TRP A 52 -6.08 -4.05 -7.70
C TRP A 52 -5.71 -4.96 -8.89
N SER A 53 -6.69 -5.33 -9.73
CA SER A 53 -6.48 -6.03 -10.99
C SER A 53 -6.28 -5.08 -12.19
N PHE A 54 -6.25 -3.77 -11.97
CA PHE A 54 -6.06 -2.75 -13.01
C PHE A 54 -4.58 -2.36 -13.14
N PRO A 55 -3.90 -2.67 -14.27
CA PRO A 55 -2.46 -2.42 -14.39
C PRO A 55 -2.01 -0.96 -14.14
N PRO A 56 -2.74 0.08 -14.60
CA PRO A 56 -2.39 1.47 -14.30
C PRO A 56 -2.44 1.84 -12.81
N PHE A 57 -3.14 1.06 -11.97
CA PHE A 57 -3.22 1.31 -10.53
C PHE A 57 -1.85 1.20 -9.83
N PHE A 58 -0.92 0.41 -10.38
CA PHE A 58 0.45 0.23 -9.88
C PHE A 58 1.44 1.28 -10.40
N THR A 59 0.97 2.29 -11.12
CA THR A 59 1.79 3.40 -11.62
C THR A 59 1.17 4.72 -11.17
N ILE A 60 1.95 5.56 -10.50
CA ILE A 60 1.47 6.85 -10.00
C ILE A 60 1.00 7.71 -11.18
N GLN A 61 -0.25 8.15 -11.12
CA GLN A 61 -0.87 8.91 -12.20
C GLN A 61 -0.35 10.35 -12.21
N PRO A 62 -0.09 10.94 -13.40
CA PRO A 62 0.45 12.30 -13.52
C PRO A 62 -0.61 13.37 -13.25
N ASN A 63 -1.90 13.05 -13.46
CA ASN A 63 -2.99 13.96 -13.21
C ASN A 63 -3.23 14.09 -11.68
N PRO A 64 -3.18 15.29 -11.07
CA PRO A 64 -3.29 15.45 -9.62
C PRO A 64 -4.59 14.92 -9.00
N SER A 65 -5.73 15.09 -9.67
CA SER A 65 -7.02 14.60 -9.18
C SER A 65 -7.07 13.07 -9.20
N THR A 66 -6.58 12.47 -10.29
CA THR A 66 -6.49 11.00 -10.41
C THR A 66 -5.47 10.43 -9.42
N GLN A 67 -4.33 11.09 -9.24
CA GLN A 67 -3.31 10.72 -8.27
C GLN A 67 -3.87 10.74 -6.84
N THR A 68 -4.60 11.79 -6.48
CA THR A 68 -5.22 11.90 -5.15
C THR A 68 -6.18 10.75 -4.90
N HIS A 69 -7.06 10.46 -5.86
CA HIS A 69 -7.99 9.36 -5.76
C HIS A 69 -7.28 7.99 -5.71
N GLN A 70 -6.25 7.81 -6.54
CA GLN A 70 -5.40 6.61 -6.52
C GLN A 70 -4.75 6.41 -5.13
N ILE A 71 -4.21 7.45 -4.52
CA ILE A 71 -3.61 7.37 -3.18
C ILE A 71 -4.67 6.99 -2.14
N GLN A 72 -5.87 7.57 -2.20
CA GLN A 72 -6.97 7.19 -1.30
C GLN A 72 -7.33 5.70 -1.40
N LEU A 73 -7.40 5.18 -2.63
CA LEU A 73 -7.65 3.75 -2.88
C LEU A 73 -6.52 2.87 -2.34
N TRP A 74 -5.27 3.27 -2.54
CA TRP A 74 -4.12 2.56 -1.96
C TRP A 74 -4.13 2.59 -0.44
N THR A 75 -4.41 3.74 0.17
CA THR A 75 -4.54 3.87 1.63
C THR A 75 -5.60 2.92 2.18
N ALA A 76 -6.81 2.91 1.61
CA ALA A 76 -7.88 2.02 2.05
C ALA A 76 -7.50 0.54 1.90
N LEU A 77 -6.83 0.19 0.79
CA LEU A 77 -6.34 -1.16 0.56
C LEU A 77 -5.26 -1.56 1.58
N ILE A 78 -4.26 -0.71 1.81
CA ILE A 78 -3.16 -0.98 2.75
C ILE A 78 -3.73 -1.21 4.15
N LEU A 79 -4.62 -0.34 4.63
CA LEU A 79 -5.19 -0.45 5.97
C LEU A 79 -6.08 -1.70 6.14
N SER A 80 -6.91 -2.02 5.14
CA SER A 80 -7.76 -3.22 5.18
C SER A 80 -6.95 -4.53 5.10
N TRP A 81 -5.92 -4.56 4.26
CA TRP A 81 -4.99 -5.69 4.17
C TRP A 81 -4.19 -5.86 5.47
N ALA A 82 -3.61 -4.76 5.96
CA ALA A 82 -2.88 -4.74 7.21
C ALA A 82 -3.76 -5.19 8.39
N GLN A 83 -5.04 -4.83 8.35
CA GLN A 83 -6.00 -5.27 9.34
C GLN A 83 -6.25 -6.77 9.31
N HIS A 84 -6.50 -7.31 8.12
CA HIS A 84 -6.79 -8.72 7.93
C HIS A 84 -5.61 -9.61 8.35
N ASP A 85 -4.41 -9.26 7.89
CA ASP A 85 -3.19 -10.06 8.12
C ASP A 85 -2.45 -9.66 9.42
N ARG A 86 -3.03 -8.79 10.26
CA ARG A 86 -2.43 -8.24 11.49
C ARG A 86 -1.03 -7.65 11.28
N ILE A 87 -0.84 -6.93 10.19
CA ILE A 87 0.40 -6.23 9.88
C ILE A 87 0.36 -4.83 10.49
N TRP A 88 1.32 -4.54 11.36
CA TRP A 88 1.41 -3.24 12.03
C TRP A 88 2.51 -2.35 11.47
N GLU A 89 3.41 -2.91 10.68
CA GLU A 89 4.60 -2.24 10.17
C GLU A 89 4.87 -2.65 8.72
N ILE A 90 5.26 -1.68 7.90
CA ILE A 90 5.76 -1.89 6.54
C ILE A 90 7.18 -1.37 6.45
N ASN A 91 8.09 -2.24 6.02
CA ASN A 91 9.44 -1.86 5.62
C ASN A 91 9.54 -1.88 4.08
N VAL A 92 9.69 -0.71 3.48
CA VAL A 92 9.75 -0.53 2.02
C VAL A 92 11.04 -1.10 1.42
N ASP A 93 12.11 -1.16 2.22
CA ASP A 93 13.43 -1.64 1.81
C ASP A 93 13.64 -3.14 2.10
N ALA A 94 12.64 -3.82 2.67
CA ALA A 94 12.68 -5.26 2.89
C ALA A 94 12.69 -6.02 1.55
N ALA A 95 13.16 -7.27 1.58
CA ALA A 95 13.30 -8.11 0.38
C ALA A 95 11.96 -8.38 -0.34
N ASP A 96 10.87 -8.42 0.41
CA ASP A 96 9.50 -8.53 -0.09
C ASP A 96 8.92 -7.19 -0.59
N GLY A 97 9.65 -6.08 -0.37
CA GLY A 97 9.29 -4.70 -0.72
C GLY A 97 8.02 -4.20 -0.05
N GLY A 98 7.84 -4.55 1.23
CA GLY A 98 6.77 -4.02 2.06
C GLY A 98 5.49 -4.86 2.09
N GLY A 99 5.53 -6.08 1.54
CA GLY A 99 4.44 -7.05 1.61
C GLY A 99 3.73 -7.33 0.29
N GLU A 100 2.88 -8.36 0.31
CA GLU A 100 2.20 -8.89 -0.89
C GLU A 100 1.20 -7.91 -1.50
N VAL A 101 0.65 -6.98 -0.71
CA VAL A 101 -0.31 -5.96 -1.16
C VAL A 101 0.22 -5.11 -2.32
N PHE A 102 1.54 -4.91 -2.40
CA PHE A 102 2.18 -4.10 -3.43
C PHE A 102 2.53 -4.90 -4.69
N TRP A 103 2.33 -6.22 -4.71
CA TRP A 103 2.67 -7.09 -5.83
C TRP A 103 1.51 -7.96 -6.27
N ASN A 104 0.91 -7.61 -7.40
CA ASN A 104 -0.05 -8.47 -8.08
C ASN A 104 0.66 -9.35 -9.12
N ARG A 105 0.85 -10.62 -8.76
CA ARG A 105 1.46 -11.66 -9.62
C ARG A 105 0.58 -12.03 -10.82
N THR A 106 -0.75 -11.93 -10.68
CA THR A 106 -1.72 -12.31 -11.73
C THR A 106 -1.63 -11.40 -12.95
N ILE A 107 -1.40 -10.10 -12.75
CA ILE A 107 -1.21 -9.14 -13.85
C ILE A 107 0.26 -8.74 -14.04
N SER A 108 1.19 -9.38 -13.34
CA SER A 108 2.63 -9.07 -13.36
C SER A 108 2.90 -7.58 -13.14
N ARG A 109 2.34 -7.01 -12.06
CA ARG A 109 2.55 -5.61 -11.67
C ARG A 109 2.93 -5.48 -10.22
N ARG A 110 3.87 -4.56 -9.95
CA ARG A 110 4.34 -4.22 -8.61
C ARG A 110 4.46 -2.71 -8.48
N LEU A 111 4.08 -2.18 -7.32
CA LEU A 111 4.25 -0.78 -6.99
C LEU A 111 5.72 -0.53 -6.65
N LEU A 112 6.33 0.49 -7.25
CA LEU A 112 7.75 0.76 -7.04
C LEU A 112 8.00 1.30 -5.62
N PRO A 113 9.18 1.05 -5.01
CA PRO A 113 9.52 1.55 -3.68
C PRO A 113 9.35 3.07 -3.52
N ALA A 114 9.66 3.86 -4.56
CA ALA A 114 9.44 5.30 -4.56
C ALA A 114 7.94 5.67 -4.49
N SER A 115 7.10 4.91 -5.19
CA SER A 115 5.64 5.08 -5.19
C SER A 115 5.02 4.65 -3.86
N ILE A 116 5.52 3.55 -3.27
CA ILE A 116 5.11 3.11 -1.92
C ILE A 116 5.40 4.22 -0.91
N ARG A 117 6.61 4.79 -0.91
CA ARG A 117 6.96 5.93 -0.03
C ARG A 117 6.08 7.15 -0.27
N ALA A 118 5.66 7.43 -1.50
CA ALA A 118 4.75 8.52 -1.79
C ALA A 118 3.37 8.30 -1.17
N VAL A 119 2.82 7.09 -1.28
CA VAL A 119 1.55 6.70 -0.63
C VAL A 119 1.67 6.77 0.88
N LEU A 120 2.66 6.09 1.47
CA LEU A 120 2.90 6.08 2.93
C LEU A 120 3.18 7.49 3.46
N GLY A 121 3.91 8.31 2.71
CA GLY A 121 4.13 9.73 3.04
C GLY A 121 2.84 10.54 3.08
N GLN A 122 1.85 10.23 2.22
CA GLN A 122 0.53 10.84 2.31
C GLN A 122 -0.27 10.29 3.50
N MET A 123 -0.23 8.98 3.76
CA MET A 123 -0.84 8.38 4.95
C MET A 123 -0.32 8.99 6.26
N VAL A 124 0.97 9.35 6.32
CA VAL A 124 1.56 10.06 7.45
C VAL A 124 0.95 11.45 7.65
N LYS A 125 0.73 12.20 6.56
CA LYS A 125 0.08 13.53 6.63
C LYS A 125 -1.37 13.42 7.09
N ASP A 126 -2.05 12.34 6.70
CA ASP A 126 -3.45 12.09 7.04
C ASP A 126 -3.62 11.44 8.43
N GLY A 127 -2.51 11.17 9.14
CA GLY A 127 -2.50 10.59 10.49
C GLY A 127 -2.84 9.10 10.53
N GLN A 128 -2.66 8.38 9.43
CA GLN A 128 -2.93 6.94 9.27
C GLN A 128 -1.67 6.07 9.30
N ALA A 129 -0.50 6.69 9.31
CA ALA A 129 0.77 6.02 9.50
C ALA A 129 1.77 6.95 10.20
N VAL A 130 2.87 6.39 10.70
CA VAL A 130 4.00 7.19 11.21
C VAL A 130 5.32 6.53 10.80
N PRO A 131 6.35 7.29 10.40
CA PRO A 131 7.67 6.73 10.18
C PRO A 131 8.32 6.30 11.50
N GLU A 132 8.96 5.13 11.51
CA GLU A 132 9.67 4.59 12.66
C GLU A 132 11.00 3.98 12.17
N PRO A 133 12.17 4.53 12.56
CA PRO A 133 12.37 5.68 13.43
C PRO A 133 12.02 7.01 12.75
N ALA A 134 11.76 8.04 13.57
CA ALA A 134 11.38 9.35 13.09
C ALA A 134 12.38 9.90 12.05
N LYS A 135 11.86 10.52 10.98
CA LYS A 135 12.62 11.11 9.85
C LYS A 135 13.23 10.10 8.86
N GLN A 136 13.14 8.80 9.11
CA GLN A 136 13.47 7.79 8.10
C GLN A 136 12.22 7.45 7.27
N THR A 137 12.43 7.05 6.01
CA THR A 137 11.34 6.70 5.07
C THR A 137 11.46 5.25 4.59
N SER A 138 12.08 4.41 5.42
CA SER A 138 12.23 2.98 5.16
C SER A 138 11.12 2.19 5.84
N THR A 139 10.83 2.49 7.10
CA THR A 139 9.86 1.76 7.92
C THR A 139 8.74 2.68 8.39
N TYR A 140 7.51 2.17 8.30
CA TYR A 140 6.29 2.88 8.66
C TYR A 140 5.40 2.00 9.51
N LEU A 141 4.93 2.54 10.62
CA LEU A 141 3.89 1.95 11.44
C LEU A 141 2.51 2.35 10.89
N LEU A 142 1.62 1.37 10.79
CA LEU A 142 0.29 1.52 10.23
C LEU A 142 -0.76 1.71 11.32
N TYR A 143 -1.69 2.63 11.09
CA TYR A 143 -2.83 2.88 11.96
C TYR A 143 -4.14 2.54 11.25
N TRP A 144 -4.44 1.25 11.15
CA TRP A 144 -5.80 0.73 10.88
C TRP A 144 -6.87 1.25 11.84
N ARG A 145 -6.47 1.57 13.08
CA ARG A 145 -7.20 2.43 14.01
C ARG A 145 -6.25 3.49 14.55
N ARG A 146 -6.78 4.67 14.87
CA ARG A 146 -5.96 5.75 15.41
C ARG A 146 -5.50 5.42 16.83
N PRO A 147 -4.31 5.91 17.26
CA PRO A 147 -3.84 5.73 18.64
C PRO A 147 -4.85 6.17 19.70
N GLU A 148 -5.61 7.25 19.44
CA GLU A 148 -6.65 7.73 20.35
C GLU A 148 -7.80 6.75 20.51
N GLU A 149 -8.19 6.06 19.43
CA GLU A 149 -9.23 5.05 19.43
C GLU A 149 -8.76 3.79 20.13
N TRP A 150 -7.52 3.35 19.87
CA TRP A 150 -6.89 2.25 20.61
C TRP A 150 -6.81 2.55 22.10
N GLY A 151 -6.40 3.76 22.48
CA GLY A 151 -6.34 4.17 23.87
C GLY A 151 -7.71 4.07 24.55
N ASN A 152 -8.78 4.55 23.90
CA ASN A 152 -10.12 4.43 24.45
C ASN A 152 -10.56 2.97 24.58
N LEU A 153 -10.37 2.13 23.56
CA LEU A 153 -10.71 0.71 23.60
C LEU A 153 -9.99 -0.04 24.73
N ILE A 154 -8.69 0.23 24.90
CA ILE A 154 -7.90 -0.38 25.96
C ILE A 154 -8.43 0.09 27.32
N TYR A 155 -8.71 1.38 27.48
CA TYR A 155 -9.24 1.93 28.73
C TYR A 155 -10.60 1.32 29.09
N ASP A 156 -11.50 1.20 28.13
CA ASP A 156 -12.83 0.60 28.32
C ASP A 156 -12.68 -0.88 28.73
N TRP A 157 -11.81 -1.64 28.07
CA TRP A 157 -11.51 -3.03 28.45
C TRP A 157 -10.93 -3.13 29.87
N ILE A 158 -10.00 -2.26 30.26
CA ILE A 158 -9.45 -2.22 31.62
C ILE A 158 -10.54 -1.96 32.66
N SER A 159 -11.42 -1.00 32.38
CA SER A 159 -12.55 -0.64 33.25
C SER A 159 -13.53 -1.79 33.40
N ASP A 160 -13.90 -2.44 32.28
CA ASP A 160 -14.86 -3.55 32.26
C ASP A 160 -14.36 -4.77 33.03
N ASN A 161 -13.03 -4.99 33.06
CA ASN A 161 -12.41 -6.06 33.83
C ASN A 161 -12.07 -5.68 35.28
N GLY A 162 -12.40 -4.47 35.73
CA GLY A 162 -12.11 -4.01 37.10
C GLY A 162 -10.62 -3.88 37.42
N MET A 163 -9.79 -3.69 36.39
CA MET A 163 -8.33 -3.54 36.50
C MET A 163 -7.90 -2.07 36.61
N THR A 164 -8.82 -1.15 36.88
CA THR A 164 -8.48 0.25 37.16
C THR A 164 -7.67 0.33 38.46
N ASN A 165 -6.72 1.26 38.54
CA ASN A 165 -5.78 1.42 39.67
C ASN A 165 -4.78 0.28 39.90
N THR A 166 -4.76 -0.76 39.06
CA THR A 166 -3.68 -1.75 39.05
C THR A 166 -2.58 -1.35 38.07
N ILE A 167 -1.39 -1.89 38.28
CA ILE A 167 -0.27 -1.78 37.34
C ILE A 167 -0.31 -3.02 36.46
N LEU A 168 -0.29 -2.83 35.14
CA LEU A 168 -0.18 -3.89 34.16
C LEU A 168 1.06 -3.68 33.31
N THR A 169 1.72 -4.76 32.95
CA THR A 169 2.77 -4.78 31.92
C THR A 169 2.16 -4.68 30.53
N PHE A 170 2.97 -4.27 29.55
CA PHE A 170 2.53 -4.25 28.16
C PHE A 170 2.12 -5.65 27.68
N TYR A 171 2.84 -6.68 28.13
CA TYR A 171 2.54 -8.09 27.82
C TYR A 171 1.16 -8.52 28.35
N GLU A 172 0.81 -8.18 29.59
CA GLU A 172 -0.51 -8.52 30.15
C GLU A 172 -1.66 -7.88 29.36
N ILE A 173 -1.42 -6.71 28.75
CA ILE A 173 -2.42 -6.02 27.93
C ILE A 173 -2.57 -6.69 26.56
N THR A 174 -1.48 -7.05 25.87
CA THR A 174 -1.54 -7.53 24.47
C THR A 174 -1.55 -9.04 24.32
N ASP A 175 -0.97 -9.76 25.28
CA ASP A 175 -0.68 -11.19 25.19
C ASP A 175 -1.14 -11.98 26.43
N GLY A 176 -1.62 -11.30 27.47
CA GLY A 176 -2.17 -11.92 28.67
C GLY A 176 -3.45 -12.74 28.46
N ASP A 177 -3.81 -13.54 29.46
CA ASP A 177 -4.96 -14.45 29.37
C ASP A 177 -6.30 -13.71 29.16
N LEU A 178 -6.43 -12.48 29.66
CA LEU A 178 -7.65 -11.67 29.52
C LEU A 178 -7.77 -10.97 28.16
N SER A 179 -6.71 -10.91 27.35
CA SER A 179 -6.68 -10.17 26.08
C SER A 179 -6.84 -11.06 24.84
N HIS A 180 -7.01 -12.38 25.00
CA HIS A 180 -7.08 -13.33 23.88
C HIS A 180 -8.18 -13.05 22.84
N THR A 181 -9.27 -12.39 23.23
CA THR A 181 -10.41 -12.03 22.37
C THR A 181 -10.40 -10.58 21.89
N THR A 182 -9.40 -9.78 22.28
CA THR A 182 -9.41 -8.34 21.98
C THR A 182 -8.83 -8.05 20.59
N GLU A 183 -9.26 -6.92 20.00
CA GLU A 183 -8.73 -6.46 18.72
C GLU A 183 -7.23 -6.10 18.83
N PHE A 184 -6.79 -5.59 19.98
CA PHE A 184 -5.41 -5.17 20.25
C PHE A 184 -4.49 -6.32 20.70
N ARG A 185 -4.94 -7.58 20.61
CA ARG A 185 -4.06 -8.73 20.83
C ARG A 185 -2.84 -8.67 19.91
N GLU A 186 -1.67 -9.03 20.45
CA GLU A 186 -0.39 -9.04 19.71
C GLU A 186 -0.03 -7.67 19.11
N MET A 187 -0.59 -6.59 19.66
CA MET A 187 -0.23 -5.23 19.27
C MET A 187 1.23 -4.96 19.62
N PRO A 188 2.06 -4.50 18.67
CA PRO A 188 3.43 -4.16 18.94
C PRO A 188 3.59 -3.09 20.03
N PRO A 189 4.61 -3.20 20.90
CA PRO A 189 4.83 -2.27 22.01
C PRO A 189 4.92 -0.79 21.60
N ASN A 190 5.47 -0.52 20.41
CA ASN A 190 5.59 0.83 19.84
C ASN A 190 4.22 1.43 19.47
N ILE A 191 3.26 0.64 18.98
CA ILE A 191 1.88 1.08 18.75
C ILE A 191 1.15 1.26 20.06
N LEU A 192 1.26 0.29 20.97
CA LEU A 192 0.64 0.32 22.29
C LEU A 192 1.06 1.57 23.07
N ARG A 193 2.36 1.86 23.12
CA ARG A 193 2.91 3.06 23.74
C ARG A 193 2.22 4.33 23.24
N ARG A 194 2.05 4.47 21.93
CA ARG A 194 1.41 5.65 21.32
C ARG A 194 -0.07 5.73 21.69
N ALA A 195 -0.77 4.60 21.79
CA ALA A 195 -2.14 4.56 22.27
C ALA A 195 -2.22 5.00 23.75
N LEU A 196 -1.34 4.48 24.60
CA LEU A 196 -1.25 4.84 26.02
C LEU A 196 -0.87 6.31 26.24
N ASP A 197 0.01 6.88 25.40
CA ASP A 197 0.35 8.30 25.44
C ASP A 197 -0.88 9.19 25.27
N THR A 198 -1.90 8.75 24.53
CA THR A 198 -3.17 9.50 24.40
C THR A 198 -3.97 9.50 25.70
N LEU A 199 -3.91 8.41 26.48
CA LEU A 199 -4.56 8.31 27.79
C LEU A 199 -3.79 9.11 28.85
N ILE A 200 -2.46 9.11 28.80
CA ILE A 200 -1.62 9.93 29.67
C ILE A 200 -1.94 11.41 29.50
N LYS A 201 -2.06 11.88 28.25
CA LYS A 201 -2.47 13.27 27.96
C LYS A 201 -3.86 13.61 28.49
N LYS A 202 -4.75 12.62 28.61
CA LYS A 202 -6.09 12.76 29.22
C LYS A 202 -6.10 12.59 30.74
N GLY A 203 -4.95 12.30 31.37
CA GLY A 203 -4.85 12.03 32.81
C GLY A 203 -5.45 10.69 33.24
N LYS A 204 -5.65 9.74 32.30
CA LYS A 204 -6.28 8.44 32.53
C LYS A 204 -5.29 7.28 32.70
N ALA A 205 -4.01 7.50 32.44
CA ALA A 205 -2.98 6.48 32.58
C ALA A 205 -1.63 7.12 32.92
N GLN A 206 -0.72 6.32 33.47
CA GLN A 206 0.65 6.69 33.75
C GLN A 206 1.58 5.53 33.40
N ILE A 207 2.49 5.74 32.43
CA ILE A 207 3.53 4.75 32.12
C ILE A 207 4.57 4.77 33.24
N LEU A 208 4.92 3.58 33.70
CA LEU A 208 5.96 3.32 34.68
C LEU A 208 7.14 2.67 33.95
N SER A 209 8.15 3.48 33.66
CA SER A 209 9.39 2.99 33.05
C SER A 209 10.25 2.32 34.11
N GLY A 210 10.41 1.00 34.01
CA GLY A 210 11.40 0.24 34.79
C GLY A 210 10.90 -0.28 36.13
N LEU A 211 10.50 -1.55 36.14
CA LEU A 211 10.55 -2.42 37.32
C LEU A 211 11.29 -3.72 36.93
N GLY A 212 12.62 -3.61 36.73
CA GLY A 212 13.52 -4.76 36.53
C GLY A 212 13.39 -5.47 35.18
N GLU A 213 13.62 -6.79 35.16
CA GLU A 213 13.58 -7.66 33.95
C GLU A 213 12.18 -7.77 33.30
N ALA A 214 11.13 -7.26 33.94
CA ALA A 214 9.72 -7.43 33.53
C ALA A 214 9.22 -6.44 32.45
N GLY A 215 10.06 -5.51 32.00
CA GLY A 215 9.71 -4.57 30.93
C GLY A 215 8.94 -3.33 31.40
N GLU A 216 8.14 -2.76 30.50
CA GLU A 216 7.43 -1.49 30.70
C GLU A 216 6.03 -1.72 31.26
N GLY A 217 5.68 -0.96 32.32
CA GLY A 217 4.38 -1.04 32.98
C GLY A 217 3.53 0.20 32.75
N VAL A 218 2.22 0.09 32.97
CA VAL A 218 1.27 1.19 32.94
C VAL A 218 0.26 1.04 34.08
N ARG A 219 -0.01 2.15 34.76
CA ARG A 219 -1.11 2.26 35.73
C ARG A 219 -2.27 3.00 35.09
N PHE A 220 -3.46 2.43 35.14
CA PHE A 220 -4.70 3.09 34.69
C PHE A 220 -5.37 3.80 35.87
N LEU A 221 -5.92 5.00 35.62
CA LEU A 221 -6.50 5.90 36.62
C LEU A 221 -8.02 6.00 36.46
#